data_AF-A0A435XZ06-F1
#
_entry.id   AF-A0A435XZ06-F1
#
_cell.length_a   1.000
_cell.length_b   1.000
_cell.length_c   1.000
_cell.angle_alpha   90.00
_cell.angle_beta   90.00
_cell.angle_gamma   90.00
#
_symmetry.space_group_name_H-M   'P 1'
#
loop_
_entity.id
_entity.type
_entity.pdbx_description
1 polymer ?
#
loop_
_entity_poly.entity_id
_entity_poly.type
_entity_poly.pdbx_seq_one_letter_code
_entity_poly.pdbx_strand_id
1 'polypeptide(L)'
;DNLPAESCLEETYYHRLNPPQGFAFQRVYTDADKNGHRALDEAMAIEDGDVVLVPRGYHPCAACHGYDLYYLNVMAGPKRTWKFHNAPEHEWLMKA
;
A
#
# COMPACT_ATOMS: atom_id res chain seq x y z
N ASP A 1 2.33 -15.11 11.76
CA ASP A 1 3.42 -14.14 11.55
C ASP A 1 4.59 -14.88 10.87
N ASN A 2 5.54 -14.18 10.26
CA ASN A 2 6.66 -14.82 9.55
C ASN A 2 8.01 -14.19 9.95
N LEU A 3 8.16 -13.83 11.22
CA LEU A 3 9.41 -13.27 11.71
C LEU A 3 10.51 -14.36 11.70
N PRO A 4 11.76 -14.01 11.32
CA PRO A 4 12.30 -12.66 11.13
C PRO A 4 12.14 -12.08 9.71
N ALA A 5 11.52 -12.81 8.77
CA ALA A 5 11.39 -12.37 7.38
C ALA A 5 10.37 -11.24 7.21
N GLU A 6 9.18 -11.37 7.81
CA GLU A 6 8.08 -10.41 7.68
C GLU A 6 7.16 -10.41 8.92
N SER A 7 6.73 -9.22 9.35
CA SER A 7 5.76 -9.02 10.42
C SER A 7 4.34 -8.92 9.87
N CYS A 8 3.38 -9.57 10.51
CA CYS A 8 1.96 -9.35 10.19
C CYS A 8 1.48 -8.07 10.87
N LEU A 9 1.15 -7.06 10.07
CA LEU A 9 0.55 -5.80 10.49
C LEU A 9 -0.62 -5.50 9.54
N GLU A 10 -1.82 -5.36 10.08
CA GLU A 10 -2.92 -4.71 9.36
C GLU A 10 -2.61 -3.22 9.25
N GLU A 11 -2.97 -2.59 8.13
CA GLU A 11 -2.67 -1.19 7.89
C GLU A 11 -3.86 -0.44 7.30
N THR A 12 -4.07 0.80 7.76
CA THR A 12 -5.04 1.73 7.16
C THR A 12 -4.32 2.97 6.66
N TYR A 13 -4.78 3.53 5.54
CA TYR A 13 -4.30 4.80 5.00
C TYR A 13 -5.44 5.81 4.94
N TYR A 14 -5.36 6.89 5.70
CA TYR A 14 -6.24 8.06 5.56
C TYR A 14 -5.57 9.11 4.67
N HIS A 15 -6.22 9.49 3.57
CA HIS A 15 -5.63 10.34 2.55
C HIS A 15 -6.13 11.78 2.64
N ARG A 16 -5.24 12.72 2.31
CA ARG A 16 -5.57 14.13 2.05
C ARG A 16 -4.95 14.56 0.74
N LEU A 17 -5.64 15.42 0.00
CA LEU A 17 -5.16 16.01 -1.24
C LEU A 17 -5.16 17.54 -1.18
N ASN A 18 -4.20 18.15 -1.88
CA ASN A 18 -4.16 19.59 -2.10
C ASN A 18 -3.84 19.91 -3.57
N PRO A 19 -4.72 20.61 -4.31
CA PRO A 19 -6.09 21.01 -3.94
C PRO A 19 -7.06 19.84 -3.66
N PRO A 20 -8.11 20.01 -2.83
CA PRO A 20 -8.91 18.90 -2.31
C PRO A 20 -9.86 18.24 -3.32
N GLN A 21 -10.11 18.87 -4.48
CA GLN A 21 -10.91 18.27 -5.56
C GLN A 21 -10.13 17.25 -6.41
N GLY A 22 -8.86 17.02 -6.09
CA GLY A 22 -8.04 16.03 -6.77
C GLY A 22 -8.38 14.60 -6.37
N PHE A 23 -7.70 13.67 -7.03
CA PHE A 23 -7.71 12.26 -6.65
C PHE A 23 -6.29 11.68 -6.81
N ALA A 24 -6.06 10.52 -6.20
CA ALA A 24 -4.88 9.70 -6.40
C ALA A 24 -5.29 8.25 -6.64
N PHE A 25 -4.32 7.39 -6.96
CA PHE A 25 -4.56 5.96 -7.03
C PHE A 25 -3.83 5.26 -5.90
N GLN A 26 -4.52 4.33 -5.23
CA GLN A 26 -3.88 3.32 -4.41
C GLN A 26 -4.20 1.94 -4.99
N ARG A 27 -3.20 1.09 -5.12
CA ARG A 27 -3.39 -0.29 -5.58
C ARG A 27 -3.00 -1.24 -4.46
N VAL A 28 -3.89 -2.15 -4.08
CA VAL A 28 -3.60 -3.21 -3.10
C VAL A 28 -3.61 -4.55 -3.81
N TYR A 29 -2.47 -5.23 -3.83
CA TYR A 29 -2.32 -6.47 -4.59
C TYR A 29 -1.36 -7.47 -3.94
N THR A 30 -1.61 -8.78 -4.11
CA THR A 30 -0.72 -9.85 -3.65
C THR A 30 0.18 -10.34 -4.77
N ASP A 31 1.19 -11.16 -4.47
CA ASP A 31 1.95 -11.90 -5.48
C ASP A 31 1.02 -12.66 -6.45
N ALA A 32 1.49 -12.78 -7.70
CA ALA A 32 0.83 -13.59 -8.70
C ALA A 32 1.19 -15.07 -8.52
N ASP A 33 0.24 -15.96 -8.76
CA ASP A 33 0.49 -17.38 -8.85
C ASP A 33 1.26 -17.73 -10.14
N LYS A 34 1.58 -19.02 -10.31
CA LYS A 34 2.29 -19.52 -11.50
C LYS A 34 1.61 -19.25 -12.84
N ASN A 35 0.33 -18.89 -12.83
CA ASN A 35 -0.47 -18.59 -14.02
C ASN A 35 -0.67 -17.07 -14.20
N GLY A 36 -0.08 -16.24 -13.33
CA GLY A 36 -0.23 -14.79 -13.35
C GLY A 36 -1.48 -14.28 -12.62
N HIS A 37 -2.24 -15.15 -11.94
CA HIS A 37 -3.43 -14.74 -11.20
C HIS A 37 -3.09 -14.27 -9.79
N ARG A 38 -3.66 -13.13 -9.38
CA ARG A 38 -3.51 -12.57 -8.03
C ARG A 38 -4.79 -12.79 -7.23
N ALA A 39 -4.64 -13.26 -5.99
CA ALA A 39 -5.79 -13.49 -5.09
C ALA A 39 -6.43 -12.20 -4.58
N LEU A 40 -5.70 -11.08 -4.64
CA LEU A 40 -6.18 -9.72 -4.41
C LEU A 40 -5.43 -8.81 -5.39
N ASP A 41 -6.17 -7.97 -6.12
CA ASP A 41 -5.60 -6.97 -7.03
C ASP A 41 -6.64 -5.88 -7.30
N GLU A 42 -6.69 -4.88 -6.42
CA GLU A 42 -7.65 -3.78 -6.49
C GLU A 42 -6.92 -2.47 -6.70
N ALA A 43 -7.33 -1.70 -7.70
CA ALA A 43 -6.88 -0.33 -7.93
C ALA A 43 -8.04 0.62 -7.70
N MET A 44 -7.87 1.55 -6.77
CA MET A 44 -8.92 2.47 -6.33
C MET A 44 -8.50 3.89 -6.67
N ALA A 45 -9.41 4.66 -7.26
CA ALA A 45 -9.32 6.11 -7.21
C ALA A 45 -9.75 6.56 -5.81
N ILE A 46 -8.91 7.34 -5.15
CA ILE A 46 -9.13 7.86 -3.79
C ILE A 46 -9.21 9.39 -3.83
N GLU A 47 -10.14 9.96 -3.07
CA GLU A 47 -10.40 11.40 -2.97
C GLU A 47 -9.98 11.96 -1.58
N ASP A 48 -10.11 13.28 -1.39
CA ASP A 48 -9.74 13.92 -0.11
C ASP A 48 -10.59 13.40 1.05
N GLY A 49 -9.93 12.83 2.06
CA GLY A 49 -10.58 12.28 3.25
C GLY A 49 -10.90 10.79 3.18
N ASP A 50 -10.61 10.11 2.06
CA ASP A 50 -10.85 8.67 1.94
C ASP A 50 -9.90 7.83 2.78
N VAL A 51 -10.40 6.66 3.19
CA VAL A 51 -9.63 5.64 3.91
C VAL A 51 -9.55 4.36 3.09
N VAL A 52 -8.35 3.81 2.94
CA VAL A 52 -8.12 2.48 2.37
C VAL A 52 -7.64 1.53 3.46
N LEU A 53 -8.24 0.34 3.51
CA LEU A 53 -7.79 -0.77 4.33
C LEU A 53 -6.87 -1.67 3.51
N VAL A 54 -5.71 -2.00 4.08
CA VAL A 54 -4.73 -2.92 3.51
C VAL A 54 -4.70 -4.19 4.37
N PRO A 55 -5.47 -5.23 3.99
CA PRO A 55 -5.50 -6.47 4.76
C PRO A 55 -4.29 -7.38 4.50
N ARG A 56 -3.64 -7.23 3.33
CA ARG A 56 -2.44 -7.98 2.90
C ARG A 56 -1.91 -7.43 1.57
N GLY A 57 -0.68 -7.81 1.24
CA GLY A 57 -0.06 -7.55 -0.05
C GLY A 57 0.62 -6.19 -0.15
N TYR A 58 1.09 -5.87 -1.35
CA TYR A 58 1.73 -4.62 -1.69
C TYR A 58 0.68 -3.52 -1.92
N HIS A 59 0.99 -2.31 -1.49
CA HIS A 59 0.01 -1.22 -1.41
C HIS A 59 0.58 0.16 -1.80
N PRO A 60 1.21 0.32 -2.99
CA PRO A 60 1.75 1.60 -3.42
C PRO A 60 0.65 2.64 -3.68
N CYS A 61 1.01 3.91 -3.48
CA CYS A 61 0.21 5.07 -3.87
C CYS A 61 0.85 5.79 -5.06
N ALA A 62 0.03 6.26 -5.99
CA ALA A 62 0.43 7.07 -7.12
C ALA A 62 -0.35 8.40 -7.09
N ALA A 63 0.36 9.50 -6.86
CA ALA A 63 -0.22 10.84 -6.90
C ALA A 63 -0.44 11.29 -8.35
N CYS A 64 -1.57 11.95 -8.60
CA CYS A 64 -1.84 12.58 -9.89
C CYS A 64 -1.10 13.92 -9.99
N HIS A 65 -0.61 14.25 -11.19
CA HIS A 65 0.05 15.53 -11.44
C HIS A 65 -0.85 16.72 -11.06
N GLY A 66 -0.30 17.70 -10.34
CA GLY A 66 -1.02 18.88 -9.90
C GLY A 66 -1.73 18.75 -8.54
N TYR A 67 -1.68 17.56 -7.91
CA TYR A 67 -2.25 17.32 -6.60
C TYR A 67 -1.19 16.73 -5.66
N ASP A 68 -0.90 17.45 -4.57
CA ASP A 68 -0.09 16.91 -3.49
C ASP A 68 -0.91 15.85 -2.74
N LEU A 69 -0.32 14.67 -2.53
CA LEU A 69 -0.93 13.57 -1.77
C LEU A 69 -0.25 13.45 -0.40
N TYR A 70 -1.05 13.50 0.66
CA TYR A 70 -0.66 13.15 2.03
C TYR A 70 -1.43 11.91 2.46
N TYR A 71 -0.81 11.06 3.28
CA TYR A 71 -1.51 10.02 3.99
C TYR A 71 -1.01 9.83 5.42
N LEU A 72 -1.93 9.50 6.32
CA LEU A 72 -1.65 9.05 7.67
C LEU A 72 -1.92 7.55 7.74
N ASN A 73 -0.89 6.77 8.08
CA ASN A 73 -1.03 5.34 8.25
C ASN A 73 -1.10 4.93 9.74
N VAL A 74 -1.91 3.91 10.02
CA VAL A 74 -1.98 3.24 11.33
C VAL A 74 -1.77 1.76 11.10
N MET A 75 -0.86 1.16 11.85
CA MET A 75 -0.54 -0.26 11.80
C MET A 75 -0.68 -0.93 13.16
N ALA A 76 -1.22 -2.14 13.16
CA ALA A 76 -1.26 -2.99 14.35
C ALA A 76 -1.13 -4.47 13.98
N GLY A 77 -0.56 -5.24 14.90
CA GLY A 77 -0.47 -6.68 14.77
C GLY A 77 0.05 -7.32 16.06
N PRO A 78 0.21 -8.66 16.09
CA PRO A 78 0.55 -9.40 17.31
C PRO A 78 1.88 -8.98 17.96
N LYS A 79 2.79 -8.40 17.18
CA LYS A 79 4.09 -7.91 17.64
C LYS A 79 4.31 -6.51 17.08
N ARG A 80 4.71 -5.56 17.93
CA ARG A 80 5.04 -4.17 17.53
C ARG A 80 6.43 -4.12 16.88
N THR A 81 6.55 -4.68 15.69
CA THR A 81 7.78 -4.73 14.89
C THR A 81 7.41 -4.51 13.44
N TRP A 82 8.02 -3.51 12.80
CA TRP A 82 7.80 -3.23 11.39
C TRP A 82 8.88 -3.91 10.55
N LYS A 83 8.50 -5.00 9.88
CA LYS A 83 9.37 -5.77 9.00
C LYS A 83 8.60 -6.16 7.74
N PHE A 84 8.93 -5.54 6.62
CA PHE A 84 8.25 -5.73 5.34
C PHE A 84 9.17 -6.41 4.31
N HIS A 85 8.55 -6.98 3.28
CA HIS A 85 9.21 -7.54 2.11
C HIS A 85 8.85 -6.72 0.87
N ASN A 86 9.82 -6.41 0.02
CA ASN A 86 9.57 -5.67 -1.22
C ASN A 86 9.11 -6.64 -2.31
N ALA A 87 8.24 -6.18 -3.21
CA ALA A 87 7.90 -6.95 -4.41
C ALA A 87 9.18 -7.24 -5.22
N PRO A 88 9.51 -8.52 -5.50
CA PRO A 88 10.77 -8.88 -6.17
C PRO A 88 10.98 -8.16 -7.50
N GLU A 89 9.91 -7.95 -8.28
CA GLU A 89 9.94 -7.23 -9.56
C GLU A 89 10.29 -5.73 -9.44
N HIS A 90 10.21 -5.16 -8.24
CA HIS A 90 10.45 -3.75 -7.95
C HIS A 90 11.63 -3.51 -7.00
N GLU A 91 12.27 -4.58 -6.51
CA GLU A 91 13.37 -4.50 -5.55
C GLU A 91 14.57 -3.69 -6.05
N TRP A 92 14.75 -3.60 -7.37
CA TRP A 92 15.80 -2.79 -7.99
C TRP A 92 15.74 -1.31 -7.61
N LEU A 93 14.56 -0.79 -7.23
CA LEU A 93 14.38 0.59 -6.74
C LEU A 93 15.09 0.86 -5.41
N MET A 94 15.37 -0.16 -4.62
CA MET A 94 15.94 -0.03 -3.26
C MET A 94 17.47 -0.10 -3.23
N LYS A 95 18.11 -0.27 -4.39
CA LYS A 95 19.57 -0.41 -4.53
C LYS A 95 20.26 0.91 -4.92
N ALA A 96 19.54 2.03 -4.89
CA ALA A 96 20.03 3.35 -5.27
C ALA A 96 20.84 4.02 -4.15
#